data_AF-T0ZCU5-F1
#
_entry.id   AF-T0ZCU5-F1
#
_cell.length_a   1.000
_cell.length_b   1.000
_cell.length_c   1.000
_cell.angle_alpha   90.00
_cell.angle_beta   90.00
_cell.angle_gamma   90.00
#
_symmetry.space_group_name_H-M   'P 1'
#
loop_
_entity.id
_entity.type
_entity.pdbx_description
1 polymer ?
#
loop_
_entity_poly.entity_id
_entity_poly.type
_entity_poly.pdbx_seq_one_letter_code
_entity_poly.pdbx_strand_id
1 'polypeptide(L)'
;PTGEREPPRLPPDVALILPDAVDPNRNVASALSARNLALFILGAAAYLEHPLEEWFELPKPRHLSRADALERVARRATHVSVVEVPRPALVDDTLYPQLRKAERAIAEEAARAGFEVVGSACAAGPAALLVLVEVAHGRLSAVRVQDGPPAGLDRVGSFLEKWTDPGAPVSPRDPTFARTAVSASRSDGASATWRPCSPR
;
A
#
# COMPACT_ATOMS: atom_id res chain seq x y z
N PRO A 1 -43.18 -10.75 6.64
CA PRO A 1 -42.11 -9.75 6.87
C PRO A 1 -40.77 -10.46 7.12
N THR A 2 -40.12 -10.86 6.03
CA THR A 2 -38.73 -11.34 6.05
C THR A 2 -37.84 -10.15 6.31
N GLY A 3 -37.54 -9.89 7.60
CA GLY A 3 -36.54 -8.92 7.97
C GLY A 3 -35.20 -9.41 7.42
N GLU A 4 -34.74 -8.80 6.34
CA GLU A 4 -33.38 -8.96 5.85
C GLU A 4 -32.45 -8.48 6.97
N ARG A 5 -31.95 -9.42 7.77
CA ARG A 5 -30.84 -9.15 8.68
C ARG A 5 -29.65 -8.82 7.80
N GLU A 6 -29.12 -7.60 7.93
CA GLU A 6 -27.84 -7.23 7.35
C GLU A 6 -26.84 -8.35 7.70
N PRO A 7 -26.18 -8.96 6.70
CA PRO A 7 -25.26 -10.04 6.97
C PRO A 7 -24.18 -9.54 7.94
N PRO A 8 -23.78 -10.37 8.92
CA PRO A 8 -22.79 -9.95 9.91
C PRO A 8 -21.52 -9.49 9.20
N ARG A 9 -21.02 -8.31 9.59
CA ARG A 9 -19.77 -7.79 9.06
C ARG A 9 -18.65 -8.74 9.50
N LEU A 10 -17.94 -9.28 8.51
CA LEU A 10 -16.76 -10.09 8.76
C LEU A 10 -15.66 -9.22 9.39
N PRO A 11 -14.78 -9.80 10.22
CA PRO A 11 -13.55 -9.15 10.62
C PRO A 11 -12.75 -8.67 9.40
N PRO A 12 -11.97 -7.57 9.49
CA PRO A 12 -11.29 -6.98 8.34
C PRO A 12 -10.33 -7.92 7.59
N ASP A 13 -9.81 -8.92 8.29
CA ASP A 13 -8.85 -9.91 7.81
C ASP A 13 -9.50 -11.24 7.36
N VAL A 14 -10.81 -11.40 7.53
CA VAL A 14 -11.55 -12.61 7.15
C VAL A 14 -12.28 -12.39 5.84
N ALA A 15 -11.85 -13.09 4.78
CA ALA A 15 -12.46 -12.98 3.46
C ALA A 15 -13.79 -13.72 3.34
N LEU A 16 -13.87 -14.93 3.89
CA LEU A 16 -14.99 -15.86 3.78
C LEU A 16 -15.03 -16.75 5.03
N ILE A 17 -16.23 -17.03 5.54
CA ILE A 17 -16.43 -18.06 6.57
C ILE A 17 -17.03 -19.27 5.91
N LEU A 18 -16.26 -20.37 5.88
CA LEU A 18 -16.71 -21.68 5.44
C LEU A 18 -16.50 -22.66 6.60
N PRO A 19 -17.57 -23.02 7.34
CA PRO A 19 -17.48 -23.96 8.46
C PRO A 19 -16.98 -25.34 8.00
N ASP A 20 -16.09 -25.95 8.77
CA ASP A 20 -15.67 -27.34 8.54
C ASP A 20 -16.81 -28.31 8.90
N ALA A 21 -17.02 -29.34 8.07
CA ALA A 21 -18.02 -30.37 8.31
C ALA A 21 -17.71 -31.23 9.54
N VAL A 22 -16.43 -31.32 9.94
CA VAL A 22 -15.97 -32.11 11.08
C VAL A 22 -15.87 -31.27 12.36
N ASP A 23 -15.54 -29.98 12.23
CA ASP A 23 -15.42 -29.04 13.36
C ASP A 23 -16.10 -27.69 13.03
N PRO A 24 -17.35 -27.47 13.51
CA PRO A 24 -18.10 -26.25 13.22
C PRO A 24 -17.43 -24.95 13.68
N ASN A 25 -16.44 -25.02 14.59
CA ASN A 25 -15.71 -23.84 15.06
C ASN A 25 -14.52 -23.49 14.15
N ARG A 26 -14.18 -24.33 13.18
CA ARG A 26 -13.06 -24.13 12.27
C ARG A 26 -13.52 -23.50 10.96
N ASN A 27 -12.88 -22.39 10.57
CA ASN A 27 -13.05 -21.81 9.24
C ASN A 27 -12.04 -22.43 8.26
N VAL A 28 -12.52 -23.24 7.31
CA VAL A 28 -11.71 -23.87 6.26
C VAL A 28 -11.11 -22.84 5.31
N ALA A 29 -11.76 -21.69 5.14
CA ALA A 29 -11.29 -20.60 4.29
C ALA A 29 -10.37 -19.59 5.01
N SER A 30 -9.88 -19.90 6.21
CA SER A 30 -9.05 -18.97 7.01
C SER A 30 -7.75 -18.52 6.33
N ALA A 31 -7.19 -19.33 5.42
CA ALA A 31 -6.01 -18.98 4.63
C ALA A 31 -6.33 -18.13 3.38
N LEU A 32 -7.61 -17.96 3.03
CA LEU A 32 -8.04 -17.22 1.84
C LEU A 32 -7.98 -15.71 2.10
N SER A 33 -7.16 -15.00 1.33
CA SER A 33 -7.12 -13.54 1.39
C SER A 33 -8.32 -12.91 0.68
N ALA A 34 -8.74 -11.73 1.14
CA ALA A 34 -9.82 -10.95 0.51
C ALA A 34 -9.51 -10.64 -0.97
N ARG A 35 -8.24 -10.38 -1.28
CA ARG A 35 -7.78 -10.15 -2.66
C ARG A 35 -8.00 -11.38 -3.54
N ASN A 36 -7.62 -12.58 -3.07
CA ASN A 36 -7.77 -13.80 -3.87
C ASN A 36 -9.25 -14.17 -4.05
N LEU A 37 -10.08 -13.95 -3.03
CA LEU A 37 -11.53 -14.10 -3.17
C LEU A 37 -12.10 -13.15 -4.22
N ALA A 38 -11.72 -11.88 -4.19
CA ALA A 38 -12.16 -10.90 -5.18
C ALA A 38 -11.72 -11.27 -6.60
N LEU A 39 -10.45 -11.69 -6.77
CA LEU A 39 -9.95 -12.17 -8.06
C LEU A 39 -10.71 -13.41 -8.55
N PHE A 40 -11.05 -14.34 -7.64
CA PHE A 40 -11.85 -15.51 -7.98
C PHE A 40 -13.26 -15.13 -8.43
N ILE A 41 -13.93 -14.23 -7.71
CA ILE A 41 -15.28 -13.75 -8.07
C ILE A 41 -15.25 -13.09 -9.45
N LEU A 42 -14.29 -12.19 -9.70
CA LEU A 42 -14.14 -11.51 -11.00
C LEU A 42 -13.83 -12.50 -12.12
N GLY A 43 -12.92 -13.44 -11.88
CA GLY A 43 -12.56 -14.48 -12.84
C GLY A 43 -13.72 -15.42 -13.16
N ALA A 44 -14.48 -15.83 -12.14
CA ALA A 44 -15.66 -16.67 -12.31
C ALA A 44 -16.76 -15.96 -13.12
N ALA A 45 -17.01 -14.68 -12.83
CA ALA A 45 -17.95 -13.87 -13.61
C ALA A 45 -17.53 -13.78 -15.09
N ALA A 46 -16.26 -13.44 -15.34
CA ALA A 46 -15.72 -13.35 -16.70
C ALA A 46 -15.73 -14.70 -17.45
N TYR A 47 -15.47 -15.80 -16.75
CA TYR A 47 -15.58 -17.15 -17.32
C TYR A 47 -17.02 -17.50 -17.69
N LEU A 48 -18.00 -17.17 -16.85
CA LEU A 48 -19.42 -17.42 -17.14
C LEU A 48 -19.92 -16.60 -18.34
N GLU A 49 -19.39 -15.39 -18.54
CA GLU A 49 -19.67 -14.57 -19.72
C GLU A 49 -19.02 -15.12 -21.00
N HIS A 50 -17.78 -15.60 -20.90
CA HIS A 50 -17.02 -16.09 -22.05
C HIS A 50 -16.15 -17.32 -21.70
N PRO A 51 -16.75 -18.52 -21.70
CA PRO A 51 -16.06 -19.74 -21.30
C PRO A 51 -15.03 -20.16 -22.36
N LEU A 52 -13.77 -20.32 -21.93
CA LEU A 52 -12.64 -20.74 -22.77
C LEU A 52 -11.74 -21.72 -22.01
N GLU A 53 -11.07 -22.60 -22.76
CA GLU A 53 -10.08 -23.54 -22.18
C GLU A 53 -8.85 -22.80 -21.60
N GLU A 54 -8.49 -21.65 -22.18
CA GLU A 54 -7.35 -20.82 -21.75
C GLU A 54 -7.44 -20.37 -20.27
N TRP A 55 -8.64 -20.30 -19.68
CA TRP A 55 -8.81 -20.00 -18.25
C TRP A 55 -8.21 -21.07 -17.33
N PHE A 56 -8.01 -22.29 -17.85
CA PHE A 56 -7.43 -23.42 -17.13
C PHE A 56 -5.96 -23.67 -17.53
N GLU A 57 -5.40 -22.84 -18.41
CA GLU A 57 -3.99 -22.91 -18.79
C GLU A 57 -3.14 -22.01 -17.90
N LEU A 58 -1.94 -22.48 -17.53
CA LEU A 58 -0.97 -21.63 -16.85
C LEU A 58 -0.41 -20.60 -17.84
N PRO A 59 -0.57 -19.29 -17.57
CA PRO A 59 -0.05 -18.28 -18.48
C PRO A 59 1.47 -18.39 -18.57
N LYS A 60 1.99 -18.41 -19.80
CA LYS A 60 3.44 -18.44 -20.04
C LYS A 60 4.07 -17.18 -19.42
N PRO A 61 5.10 -17.30 -18.56
CA PRO A 61 5.78 -16.14 -18.00
C PRO A 61 6.29 -15.25 -19.13
N ARG A 62 5.75 -14.04 -19.24
CA ARG A 62 6.29 -13.05 -20.15
C ARG A 62 7.51 -12.43 -19.48
N HIS A 63 8.70 -12.85 -19.92
CA HIS A 63 9.93 -12.18 -19.50
C HIS A 63 9.90 -10.75 -20.02
N LEU A 64 9.96 -9.80 -19.09
CA LEU A 64 10.04 -8.39 -19.41
C LEU A 64 11.52 -8.03 -19.51
N SER A 65 11.95 -7.50 -20.65
CA SER A 65 13.31 -6.98 -20.75
C SER A 65 13.46 -5.76 -19.83
N ARG A 66 14.69 -5.45 -19.42
CA ARG A 66 14.96 -4.24 -18.62
C ARG A 66 14.52 -2.98 -19.34
N ALA A 67 14.69 -2.93 -20.67
CA ALA A 67 14.27 -1.80 -21.49
C ALA A 67 12.75 -1.62 -21.45
N ASP A 68 11.99 -2.70 -21.68
CA ASP A 68 10.52 -2.66 -21.66
C ASP A 68 10.00 -2.29 -20.26
N ALA A 69 10.66 -2.76 -19.20
CA ALA A 69 10.32 -2.42 -17.83
C ALA A 69 10.47 -0.91 -17.58
N LEU A 70 11.63 -0.35 -17.96
CA LEU A 70 11.90 1.08 -17.81
C LEU A 70 10.95 1.93 -18.66
N GLU A 71 10.63 1.50 -19.88
CA GLU A 71 9.68 2.19 -20.75
C GLU A 71 8.27 2.19 -20.15
N ARG A 72 7.81 1.06 -19.60
CA ARG A 72 6.50 0.97 -18.93
C ARG A 72 6.40 1.89 -17.73
N VAL A 73 7.47 1.98 -16.93
CA VAL A 73 7.53 2.90 -15.79
C VAL A 73 7.54 4.36 -16.27
N ALA A 74 8.36 4.67 -17.28
CA ALA A 74 8.43 6.02 -17.86
C ALA A 74 7.07 6.48 -18.42
N ARG A 75 6.34 5.58 -19.11
CA ARG A 75 5.01 5.87 -19.64
C ARG A 75 3.97 6.16 -18.56
N ARG A 76 4.07 5.51 -17.39
CA ARG A 76 3.19 5.76 -16.25
C ARG A 76 3.52 7.07 -15.54
N ALA A 77 4.70 7.64 -15.80
CA ALA A 77 5.24 8.81 -15.10
C ALA A 77 5.27 8.65 -13.58
N THR A 78 5.32 7.40 -13.10
CA THR A 78 5.46 7.05 -11.68
C THR A 78 6.92 6.79 -11.34
N HIS A 79 7.20 6.62 -10.05
CA HIS A 79 8.52 6.26 -9.58
C HIS A 79 8.48 4.89 -8.90
N VAL A 80 9.24 3.95 -9.45
CA VAL A 80 9.37 2.58 -8.92
C VAL A 80 10.72 2.43 -8.26
N SER A 81 10.74 1.88 -7.04
CA SER A 81 11.96 1.43 -6.40
C SER A 81 11.87 -0.02 -6.00
N VAL A 82 13.01 -0.68 -6.06
CA VAL A 82 13.18 -2.08 -5.68
C VAL A 82 14.26 -2.15 -4.63
N VAL A 83 13.95 -2.82 -3.53
CA VAL A 83 14.90 -3.20 -2.48
C VAL A 83 15.23 -4.66 -2.71
N GLU A 84 16.52 -4.95 -2.87
CA GLU A 84 17.05 -6.30 -2.99
C GLU A 84 17.78 -6.67 -1.70
N VAL A 85 17.45 -7.84 -1.16
CA VAL A 85 18.05 -8.37 0.08
C VAL A 85 18.49 -9.80 -0.17
N PRO A 86 19.67 -10.24 0.31
CA PRO A 86 20.08 -11.64 0.21
C PRO A 86 19.03 -12.58 0.82
N ARG A 87 18.76 -13.70 0.14
CA ARG A 87 17.78 -14.68 0.63
C ARG A 87 18.32 -15.37 1.90
N PRO A 88 17.60 -15.32 3.03
CA PRO A 88 17.98 -16.05 4.23
C PRO A 88 17.68 -17.55 4.05
N ALA A 89 18.38 -18.39 4.81
CA ALA A 89 18.15 -19.84 4.86
C ALA A 89 16.88 -20.18 5.65
N LEU A 90 15.72 -19.78 5.12
CA LEU A 90 14.39 -20.03 5.68
C LEU A 90 13.51 -20.79 4.69
N VAL A 91 12.60 -21.61 5.21
CA VAL A 91 11.54 -22.26 4.45
C VAL A 91 10.47 -21.25 4.03
N ASP A 92 9.82 -21.50 2.90
CA ASP A 92 8.88 -20.55 2.28
C ASP A 92 7.71 -20.17 3.20
N ASP A 93 7.21 -21.13 3.99
CA ASP A 93 6.11 -20.91 4.95
C ASP A 93 6.46 -19.87 6.04
N THR A 94 7.74 -19.72 6.37
CA THR A 94 8.21 -18.68 7.29
C THR A 94 8.64 -17.42 6.54
N LEU A 95 9.23 -17.59 5.35
CA LEU A 95 9.78 -16.51 4.55
C LEU A 95 8.70 -15.55 4.02
N TYR A 96 7.66 -16.08 3.38
CA TYR A 96 6.65 -15.25 2.72
C TYR A 96 5.84 -14.38 3.69
N PRO A 97 5.40 -14.85 4.87
CA PRO A 97 4.75 -13.98 5.85
C PRO A 97 5.62 -12.80 6.28
N GLN A 98 6.92 -13.02 6.48
CA GLN A 98 7.86 -11.96 6.84
C GLN A 98 8.09 -10.99 5.69
N LEU A 99 8.27 -11.50 4.46
CA LEU A 99 8.48 -10.69 3.27
C LEU A 99 7.27 -9.79 2.98
N ARG A 100 6.04 -10.33 3.08
CA ARG A 100 4.80 -9.54 2.92
C ARG A 100 4.63 -8.50 4.03
N LYS A 101 5.05 -8.81 5.26
CA LYS A 101 5.05 -7.85 6.35
C LYS A 101 6.04 -6.71 6.09
N ALA A 102 7.22 -7.02 5.57
CA ALA A 102 8.23 -6.03 5.20
C ALA A 102 7.75 -5.14 4.04
N GLU A 103 7.20 -5.73 2.98
CA GLU A 103 6.57 -5.03 1.86
C GLU A 103 5.53 -4.02 2.35
N ARG A 104 4.56 -4.49 3.16
CA ARG A 104 3.52 -3.61 3.72
C ARG A 104 4.10 -2.52 4.60
N ALA A 105 5.08 -2.82 5.45
CA ALA A 105 5.71 -1.84 6.31
C ALA A 105 6.42 -0.74 5.49
N ILE A 106 7.15 -1.10 4.43
CA ILE A 106 7.82 -0.13 3.56
C ILE A 106 6.79 0.75 2.82
N ALA A 107 5.72 0.15 2.29
CA ALA A 107 4.64 0.90 1.64
C ALA A 107 3.94 1.86 2.62
N GLU A 108 3.65 1.40 3.85
CA GLU A 108 3.07 2.25 4.89
C GLU A 108 4.01 3.39 5.31
N GLU A 109 5.31 3.14 5.41
CA GLU A 109 6.28 4.19 5.70
C GLU A 109 6.40 5.21 4.57
N ALA A 110 6.36 4.75 3.31
CA ALA A 110 6.30 5.66 2.15
C ALA A 110 5.06 6.57 2.23
N ALA A 111 3.90 5.99 2.54
CA ALA A 111 2.66 6.74 2.73
C ALA A 111 2.75 7.72 3.92
N ARG A 112 3.32 7.29 5.07
CA ARG A 112 3.55 8.15 6.24
C ARG A 112 4.51 9.30 5.93
N ALA A 113 5.52 9.07 5.09
CA ALA A 113 6.41 10.11 4.59
C ALA A 113 5.72 11.06 3.58
N GLY A 114 4.46 10.80 3.21
CA GLY A 114 3.65 11.65 2.33
C GLY A 114 3.81 11.35 0.85
N PHE A 115 4.37 10.20 0.48
CA PHE A 115 4.30 9.70 -0.89
C PHE A 115 2.95 9.06 -1.14
N GLU A 116 2.37 9.32 -2.31
CA GLU A 116 1.19 8.60 -2.78
C GLU A 116 1.62 7.24 -3.33
N VAL A 117 1.34 6.16 -2.59
CA VAL A 117 1.69 4.81 -2.99
C VAL A 117 0.66 4.29 -3.99
N VAL A 118 1.12 3.97 -5.20
CA VAL A 118 0.30 3.39 -6.29
C VAL A 118 0.20 1.88 -6.14
N GLY A 119 1.28 1.24 -5.69
CA GLY A 119 1.32 -0.20 -5.51
C GLY A 119 2.58 -0.69 -4.82
N SER A 120 2.52 -1.92 -4.32
CA SER A 120 3.68 -2.66 -3.83
C SER A 120 3.59 -4.12 -4.25
N ALA A 121 4.75 -4.75 -4.36
CA ALA A 121 4.86 -6.18 -4.63
C ALA A 121 6.11 -6.74 -3.93
N CYS A 122 6.11 -8.05 -3.66
CA CYS A 122 7.33 -8.75 -3.25
C CYS A 122 7.50 -10.06 -4.01
N ALA A 123 8.76 -10.49 -4.13
CA ALA A 123 9.11 -11.76 -4.75
C ALA A 123 10.32 -12.38 -4.04
N ALA A 124 10.37 -13.71 -4.00
CA ALA A 124 11.53 -14.45 -3.50
C ALA A 124 12.13 -15.23 -4.65
N GLY A 125 13.34 -14.85 -5.06
CA GLY A 125 14.16 -15.62 -6.00
C GLY A 125 15.07 -16.62 -5.28
N PRO A 126 15.89 -17.39 -6.03
CA PRO A 126 16.83 -18.34 -5.44
C PRO A 126 17.91 -17.68 -4.57
N ALA A 127 18.38 -16.48 -4.94
CA ALA A 127 19.49 -15.79 -4.29
C ALA A 127 19.07 -14.55 -3.49
N ALA A 128 17.94 -13.92 -3.86
CA ALA A 128 17.53 -12.64 -3.30
C ALA A 128 16.02 -12.55 -3.11
N LEU A 129 15.63 -11.74 -2.14
CA LEU A 129 14.28 -11.24 -1.94
C LEU A 129 14.18 -9.85 -2.56
N LEU A 130 13.05 -9.58 -3.23
CA LEU A 130 12.75 -8.30 -3.83
C LEU A 130 11.50 -7.72 -3.18
N VAL A 131 11.58 -6.46 -2.79
CA VAL A 131 10.42 -5.65 -2.41
C VAL A 131 10.36 -4.46 -3.34
N LEU A 132 9.23 -4.29 -4.01
CA LEU A 132 8.95 -3.20 -4.93
C LEU A 132 7.90 -2.28 -4.32
N VAL A 133 8.15 -0.97 -4.40
CA VAL A 133 7.15 0.07 -4.11
C VAL A 133 7.11 1.05 -5.27
N GLU A 134 5.91 1.31 -5.78
CA GLU A 134 5.61 2.30 -6.80
C GLU A 134 4.87 3.48 -6.15
N VAL A 135 5.38 4.68 -6.36
CA VAL A 135 4.77 5.93 -5.88
C VAL A 135 4.45 6.85 -7.06
N ALA A 136 3.42 7.68 -6.92
CA ALA A 136 3.00 8.60 -7.98
C ALA A 136 4.10 9.62 -8.34
N HIS A 137 4.84 10.10 -7.33
CA HIS A 137 5.91 11.08 -7.50
C HIS A 137 7.15 10.69 -6.70
N GLY A 138 8.30 10.56 -7.38
CA GLY A 138 9.56 10.22 -6.72
C GLY A 138 10.20 11.36 -5.91
N ARG A 139 9.64 12.57 -5.98
CA ARG A 139 10.11 13.74 -5.20
C ARG A 139 8.93 14.49 -4.64
N LEU A 140 9.03 14.85 -3.36
CA LEU A 140 8.09 15.73 -2.68
C LEU A 140 8.68 17.13 -2.54
N SER A 141 7.81 18.13 -2.41
CA SER A 141 8.22 19.49 -2.05
C SER A 141 8.95 19.51 -0.70
N ALA A 142 9.89 20.43 -0.54
CA ALA A 142 10.61 20.63 0.73
C ALA A 142 9.69 21.05 1.88
N VAL A 143 8.50 21.56 1.54
CA VAL A 143 7.47 22.02 2.46
C VAL A 143 6.28 21.09 2.41
N ARG A 144 5.63 20.85 3.55
CA ARG A 144 4.33 20.19 3.63
C ARG A 144 3.33 21.07 4.38
N VAL A 145 2.04 20.91 4.09
CA VAL A 145 0.99 21.50 4.91
C VAL A 145 0.74 20.60 6.09
N GLN A 146 0.85 21.15 7.30
CA GLN A 146 0.53 20.46 8.54
C GLN A 146 -0.84 20.93 9.02
N ASP A 147 -1.80 20.01 9.11
CA ASP A 147 -3.09 20.32 9.73
C ASP A 147 -2.94 20.37 11.25
N GLY A 148 -3.54 21.41 11.82
CA GLY A 148 -3.54 21.72 13.23
C GLY A 148 -4.92 21.56 13.87
N PRO A 149 -5.01 21.92 15.17
CA PRO A 149 -6.27 21.92 15.88
C PRO A 149 -7.26 22.95 15.29
N PRO A 150 -8.57 22.80 15.56
CA PRO A 150 -9.55 23.86 15.36
C PRO A 150 -9.11 25.19 15.99
N ALA A 151 -9.38 26.29 15.29
CA ALA A 151 -9.13 27.64 15.76
C ALA A 151 -9.91 27.90 17.05
N GLY A 152 -9.26 28.50 18.05
CA GLY A 152 -9.87 28.81 19.36
C GLY A 152 -9.60 27.78 20.46
N LEU A 153 -8.87 26.69 20.20
CA LEU A 153 -8.36 25.82 21.27
C LEU A 153 -7.02 26.35 21.81
N ASP A 154 -6.80 26.23 23.12
CA ASP A 154 -5.57 26.68 23.80
C ASP A 154 -4.29 26.04 23.24
N ARG A 155 -4.41 24.92 22.53
CA ARG A 155 -3.28 24.18 21.93
C ARG A 155 -2.82 24.74 20.58
N VAL A 156 -3.44 25.79 20.06
CA VAL A 156 -3.00 26.43 18.81
C VAL A 156 -1.60 27.03 18.96
N GLY A 157 -1.29 27.66 20.10
CA GLY A 157 0.03 28.27 20.32
C GLY A 157 1.18 27.26 20.24
N SER A 158 1.08 26.15 20.96
CA SER A 158 2.10 25.09 20.94
C SER A 158 2.20 24.38 19.59
N PHE A 159 1.10 24.31 18.83
CA PHE A 159 1.13 23.84 17.45
C PHE A 159 1.94 24.78 16.54
N LEU A 160 1.71 26.09 16.64
CA LEU A 160 2.43 27.08 15.83
C LEU A 160 3.92 27.12 16.17
N GLU A 161 4.29 27.09 17.46
CA GLU A 161 5.70 27.04 17.89
C GLU A 161 6.43 25.82 17.34
N LYS A 162 5.76 24.67 17.26
CA LYS A 162 6.38 23.42 16.81
C LYS A 162 6.53 23.33 15.29
N TRP A 163 5.58 23.87 14.54
CA TRP A 163 5.41 23.55 13.12
C TRP A 163 5.59 24.74 12.18
N THR A 164 5.71 25.96 12.70
CA THR A 164 5.85 27.16 11.85
C THR A 164 7.33 27.48 11.70
N ASP A 165 7.85 27.40 10.46
CA ASP A 165 9.15 27.99 10.16
C ASP A 165 9.05 29.53 10.25
N PRO A 166 10.12 30.26 10.62
CA PRO A 166 10.09 31.72 10.67
C PRO A 166 9.62 32.32 9.33
N GLY A 167 8.47 32.99 9.33
CA GLY A 167 7.88 33.62 8.13
C GLY A 167 6.96 32.71 7.29
N ALA A 168 6.66 31.48 7.74
CA ALA A 168 5.74 30.60 7.04
C ALA A 168 4.28 31.10 7.10
N PRO A 169 3.52 31.09 5.99
CA PRO A 169 2.11 31.47 6.00
C PRO A 169 1.25 30.50 6.83
N VAL A 170 0.33 31.07 7.61
CA VAL A 170 -0.70 30.37 8.38
C VAL A 170 -2.05 30.60 7.70
N SER A 171 -2.84 29.55 7.49
CA SER A 171 -4.13 29.63 6.80
C SER A 171 -5.19 28.74 7.46
N PRO A 172 -6.45 29.19 7.57
CA PRO A 172 -7.56 28.31 7.95
C PRO A 172 -7.96 27.44 6.75
N ARG A 173 -7.92 26.12 6.92
CA ARG A 173 -8.06 25.16 5.80
C ARG A 173 -9.49 24.70 5.55
N ASP A 174 -10.36 24.81 6.54
CA ASP A 174 -11.75 24.34 6.50
C ASP A 174 -12.69 25.42 7.07
N PRO A 175 -13.62 25.98 6.28
CA PRO A 175 -14.56 26.98 6.78
C PRO A 175 -15.60 26.42 7.76
N THR A 176 -15.87 25.11 7.76
CA THR A 176 -16.87 24.47 8.63
C THR A 176 -16.33 24.18 10.03
N PHE A 177 -15.04 23.84 10.15
CA PHE A 177 -14.40 23.51 11.44
C PHE A 177 -13.21 24.43 11.80
N ALA A 178 -12.87 25.41 10.96
CA ALA A 178 -11.79 26.39 11.13
C ALA A 178 -10.47 25.78 11.62
N ARG A 179 -9.99 24.68 11.02
CA ARG A 179 -8.69 24.10 11.40
C ARG A 179 -7.54 25.01 10.95
N THR A 180 -6.59 25.26 11.85
CA THR A 180 -5.36 25.97 11.53
C THR A 180 -4.45 25.07 10.70
N ALA A 181 -3.83 25.59 9.65
CA ALA A 181 -2.80 24.90 8.91
C ALA A 181 -1.58 25.80 8.73
N VAL A 182 -0.39 25.18 8.76
CA VAL A 182 0.88 25.87 8.51
C VAL A 182 1.68 25.14 7.45
N SER A 183 2.47 25.91 6.72
CA SER A 183 3.53 25.35 5.90
C SER A 183 4.73 25.06 6.79
N ALA A 184 5.14 23.79 6.83
CA ALA A 184 6.24 23.31 7.65
C ALA A 184 7.30 22.64 6.77
N SER A 185 8.57 22.93 7.02
CA SER A 185 9.67 22.18 6.45
C SER A 185 9.55 20.68 6.77
N ARG A 186 9.91 19.84 5.80
CA ARG A 186 10.11 18.41 6.04
C ARG A 186 11.40 18.23 6.83
N SER A 187 11.38 17.35 7.83
CA SER A 187 12.51 17.08 8.74
C SER A 187 13.81 16.67 8.04
N ASP A 188 13.72 16.24 6.77
CA ASP A 188 14.87 15.85 5.96
C ASP A 188 15.60 17.03 5.28
N GLY A 189 15.17 18.29 5.53
CA GLY A 189 15.87 19.52 5.13
C GLY A 189 15.97 19.80 3.61
N ALA A 190 15.67 18.81 2.77
CA ALA A 190 15.68 18.84 1.32
C ALA A 190 14.39 18.19 0.78
N SER A 191 14.08 18.42 -0.50
CA SER A 191 13.02 17.68 -1.19
C SER A 191 13.20 16.18 -0.96
N ALA A 192 12.24 15.56 -0.24
CA ALA A 192 12.28 14.13 0.05
C ALA A 192 12.28 13.39 -1.29
N THR A 193 13.42 12.80 -1.62
CA THR A 193 13.61 12.07 -2.86
C THR A 193 13.53 10.61 -2.51
N TRP A 194 12.52 9.93 -3.02
CA TRP A 194 12.47 8.49 -2.98
C TRP A 194 13.59 7.98 -3.90
N ARG A 195 14.61 7.35 -3.31
CA ARG A 195 15.76 6.87 -4.06
C ARG A 195 15.60 5.37 -4.31
N PRO A 196 15.77 4.89 -5.55
CA PRO A 196 15.99 3.48 -5.77
C PRO A 196 17.31 3.07 -5.09
N CYS A 197 17.33 1.89 -4.48
CA CYS A 197 18.60 1.29 -4.08
C CYS A 197 19.45 1.10 -5.34
N SER A 198 20.62 1.73 -5.38
CA SER A 198 21.62 1.47 -6.40
C SER A 198 22.06 0.01 -6.29
N PRO A 199 21.98 -0.79 -7.36
CA PRO A 199 22.53 -2.14 -7.34
C PRO A 199 24.06 -2.02 -7.15
N ARG A 200 24.61 -2.80 -6.22
CA ARG A 200 26.04 -3.09 -6.18
C ARG A 200 26.31 -4.28 -7.11
#